data_AF-A0A174Q8V2-F1
#
_entry.id   AF-A0A174Q8V2-F1
#
_cell.length_a   1.000
_cell.length_b   1.000
_cell.length_c   1.000
_cell.angle_alpha   90.00
_cell.angle_beta   90.00
_cell.angle_gamma   90.00
#
_symmetry.space_group_name_H-M   'P 1'
#
loop_
_entity.id
_entity.type
_entity.pdbx_description
1 polymer ?
#
loop_
_entity_poly.entity_id
_entity_poly.type
_entity_poly.pdbx_seq_one_letter_code
_entity_poly.pdbx_strand_id
1 'polypeptide(L)'
;MYSKIVTIIATIIGLFVFVSLYLVLPIPRGSKVDSDYYTYYKNIRGIYYISVEHSLELINHGSWSYLKDVDESTFTVLDNQWAKDATHVWFGDKLIENVDVKTFHINASGVAVDKDNVYIRDYSGNGSYSSYISPSHSGIDVETAEYFVYRLGSRQDEWMRDKDYVYHYDKRTDVDRNSFRIIGEDWFIDKNYVYLTVYNNKTQAWDLCRIDSLQHPIEPGYCYFRNGRNVIYGDSVIVRDIDIRRFEEIGVGKYLVNDMLFLNGEPFLKDSLDVNNATFYFYGRIATDKHHVFFDRKQLDDIDAATFRQISNEVFEDRNYIYTIKENSWKEEYPFDKKRK
;
A
#
# COMPACT_ATOMS: atom_id res chain seq x y z
N MET A 1 -65.17 2.92 19.83
CA MET A 1 -64.63 3.57 18.60
C MET A 1 -63.12 3.79 18.68
N TYR A 2 -62.61 4.28 19.81
CA TYR A 2 -61.18 4.58 20.03
C TYR A 2 -60.22 3.38 19.85
N SER A 3 -60.54 2.21 20.41
CA SER A 3 -59.68 1.01 20.33
C SER A 3 -59.46 0.50 18.90
N LYS A 4 -60.47 0.55 18.02
CA LYS A 4 -60.32 0.14 16.61
C LYS A 4 -59.39 1.07 15.83
N ILE A 5 -59.41 2.38 16.15
CA ILE A 5 -58.54 3.38 15.52
C ILE A 5 -57.08 3.16 15.92
N VAL A 6 -56.83 2.88 17.21
CA VAL A 6 -55.47 2.59 17.72
C VAL A 6 -54.88 1.33 17.07
N THR A 7 -55.66 0.24 16.94
CA THR A 7 -55.19 -0.98 16.28
C THR A 7 -54.86 -0.75 14.80
N ILE A 8 -55.67 0.04 14.09
CA ILE A 8 -55.43 0.38 12.67
C ILE A 8 -54.14 1.21 12.52
N ILE A 9 -53.94 2.22 13.36
CA ILE A 9 -52.72 3.04 13.34
C ILE A 9 -51.48 2.18 13.65
N ALA A 10 -51.54 1.32 14.66
CA ALA A 10 -50.42 0.42 14.99
C ALA A 10 -50.10 -0.55 13.85
N THR A 11 -51.12 -1.06 13.14
CA THR A 11 -50.94 -1.94 11.98
C THR A 11 -50.30 -1.19 10.81
N ILE A 12 -50.72 0.05 10.55
CA ILE A 12 -50.14 0.90 9.49
C ILE A 12 -48.69 1.26 9.82
N ILE A 13 -48.38 1.61 11.07
CA ILE A 13 -47.00 1.87 11.50
C ILE A 13 -46.16 0.60 11.38
N GLY A 14 -46.69 -0.56 11.82
CA GLY A 14 -46.01 -1.84 11.67
C GLY A 14 -45.72 -2.20 10.21
N LEU A 15 -46.71 -2.01 9.33
CA LEU A 15 -46.55 -2.20 7.88
C LEU A 15 -45.55 -1.20 7.29
N PHE A 16 -45.59 0.06 7.70
CA PHE A 16 -44.67 1.10 7.22
C PHE A 16 -43.23 0.84 7.68
N VAL A 17 -43.02 0.42 8.93
CA VAL A 17 -41.71 0.01 9.44
C VAL A 17 -41.22 -1.25 8.70
N PHE A 18 -42.10 -2.23 8.49
CA PHE A 18 -41.78 -3.44 7.72
C PHE A 18 -41.38 -3.10 6.28
N VAL A 19 -42.18 -2.29 5.58
CA VAL A 19 -41.89 -1.80 4.23
C VAL A 19 -40.59 -1.00 4.22
N SER A 20 -40.37 -0.10 5.18
CA SER A 20 -39.15 0.71 5.24
C SER A 20 -37.91 -0.15 5.45
N LEU A 21 -38.00 -1.17 6.31
CA LEU A 21 -36.88 -2.07 6.60
C LEU A 21 -36.57 -3.05 5.46
N TYR A 22 -37.54 -3.38 4.60
CA TYR A 22 -37.39 -4.38 3.53
C TYR A 22 -37.37 -3.80 2.10
N LEU A 23 -37.87 -2.58 1.89
CA LEU A 23 -37.98 -1.92 0.59
C LEU A 23 -37.23 -0.58 0.53
N VAL A 24 -36.99 0.10 1.65
CA VAL A 24 -36.36 1.43 1.68
C VAL A 24 -34.89 1.37 2.09
N LEU A 25 -34.49 0.43 2.95
CA LEU A 25 -33.07 0.24 3.26
C LEU A 25 -32.33 -0.44 2.10
N PRO A 26 -31.23 0.13 1.60
CA PRO A 26 -30.54 -0.33 0.39
C PRO A 26 -29.71 -1.61 0.59
N ILE A 27 -29.87 -2.32 1.70
CA ILE A 27 -29.04 -3.50 2.04
C ILE A 27 -29.85 -4.78 1.80
N PRO A 28 -29.39 -5.68 0.92
CA PRO A 28 -30.03 -6.96 0.70
C PRO A 28 -29.88 -7.80 1.98
N ARG A 29 -30.99 -8.37 2.43
CA ARG A 29 -31.01 -9.28 3.58
C ARG A 29 -30.93 -10.71 3.07
N GLY A 30 -29.98 -11.46 3.58
CA GLY A 30 -29.72 -12.84 3.20
C GLY A 30 -28.81 -13.52 4.21
N SER A 31 -28.63 -14.82 4.05
CA SER A 31 -27.65 -15.61 4.80
C SER A 31 -26.39 -15.80 3.98
N LYS A 32 -25.24 -15.92 4.63
CA LYS A 32 -24.00 -16.31 3.96
C LYS A 32 -24.22 -17.63 3.22
N VAL A 33 -23.70 -17.73 1.99
CA VAL A 33 -23.71 -19.00 1.23
C VAL A 33 -22.73 -19.99 1.85
N ASP A 34 -21.57 -19.48 2.26
CA ASP A 34 -20.52 -20.23 2.94
C ASP A 34 -20.05 -19.42 4.16
N SER A 35 -19.91 -20.07 5.32
CA SER A 35 -19.53 -19.41 6.57
C SER A 35 -18.08 -18.93 6.61
N ASP A 36 -17.21 -19.58 5.84
CA ASP A 36 -15.76 -19.32 5.84
C ASP A 36 -15.43 -18.02 5.09
N TYR A 37 -16.37 -17.55 4.26
CA TYR A 37 -16.26 -16.32 3.49
C TYR A 37 -17.30 -15.29 3.94
N TYR A 38 -17.07 -14.01 3.62
CA TYR A 38 -17.96 -12.93 4.04
C TYR A 38 -18.65 -12.20 2.89
N THR A 39 -18.45 -12.60 1.64
CA THR A 39 -18.84 -11.79 0.48
C THR A 39 -20.07 -12.29 -0.27
N TYR A 40 -20.39 -13.59 -0.24
CA TYR A 40 -21.53 -14.14 -0.97
C TYR A 40 -22.69 -14.51 -0.05
N TYR A 41 -23.87 -14.02 -0.39
CA TYR A 41 -25.10 -14.21 0.37
C TYR A 41 -26.24 -14.67 -0.54
N LYS A 42 -27.24 -15.31 0.06
CA LYS A 42 -28.45 -15.77 -0.62
C LYS A 42 -29.71 -15.27 0.06
N ASN A 43 -30.71 -14.92 -0.74
CA ASN A 43 -32.07 -14.67 -0.29
C ASN A 43 -33.09 -15.14 -1.33
N ILE A 44 -34.36 -14.78 -1.17
CA ILE A 44 -35.45 -15.20 -2.07
C ILE A 44 -35.31 -14.71 -3.52
N ARG A 45 -34.45 -13.72 -3.79
CA ARG A 45 -34.21 -13.16 -5.13
C ARG A 45 -32.99 -13.79 -5.83
N GLY A 46 -32.19 -14.56 -5.10
CA GLY A 46 -31.01 -15.23 -5.61
C GLY A 46 -29.75 -14.97 -4.79
N ILE A 47 -28.61 -15.28 -5.39
CA ILE A 47 -27.28 -15.08 -4.81
C ILE A 47 -26.74 -13.70 -5.19
N TYR A 48 -26.14 -13.01 -4.23
CA TYR A 48 -25.54 -11.69 -4.41
C TYR A 48 -24.19 -11.59 -3.71
N TYR A 49 -23.35 -10.74 -4.27
CA TYR A 49 -22.04 -10.38 -3.72
C TYR A 49 -22.13 -9.07 -2.95
N ILE A 50 -21.34 -8.93 -1.87
CA ILE A 50 -21.08 -7.68 -1.16
C ILE A 50 -19.56 -7.42 -1.13
N SER A 51 -19.15 -6.16 -1.29
CA SER A 51 -17.73 -5.77 -1.38
C SER A 51 -17.08 -5.41 -0.04
N VAL A 52 -17.72 -5.76 1.09
CA VAL A 52 -17.32 -5.37 2.45
C VAL A 52 -17.44 -6.54 3.40
N GLU A 53 -16.68 -6.52 4.49
CA GLU A 53 -16.67 -7.61 5.48
C GLU A 53 -17.97 -7.67 6.28
N HIS A 54 -18.50 -6.50 6.62
CA HIS A 54 -19.73 -6.38 7.40
C HIS A 54 -20.82 -5.72 6.57
N SER A 55 -21.97 -6.38 6.43
CA SER A 55 -23.08 -5.88 5.59
C SER A 55 -23.61 -4.50 6.00
N LEU A 56 -23.39 -4.06 7.24
CA LEU A 56 -23.73 -2.70 7.69
C LEU A 56 -22.83 -1.62 7.07
N GLU A 57 -21.62 -1.98 6.65
CA GLU A 57 -20.67 -1.05 6.02
C GLU A 57 -21.20 -0.56 4.68
N LEU A 58 -22.04 -1.35 3.99
CA LEU A 58 -22.73 -0.99 2.74
C LEU A 58 -23.53 0.33 2.83
N ILE A 59 -23.90 0.79 4.03
CA ILE A 59 -24.57 2.08 4.24
C ILE A 59 -23.61 3.24 3.95
N ASN A 60 -22.35 3.10 4.35
CA ASN A 60 -21.35 4.16 4.32
C ASN A 60 -20.41 4.03 3.13
N HIS A 61 -20.03 2.79 2.78
CA HIS A 61 -19.12 2.48 1.67
C HIS A 61 -19.30 1.03 1.20
N GLY A 62 -18.93 0.77 -0.06
CA GLY A 62 -19.03 -0.54 -0.68
C GLY A 62 -20.20 -0.66 -1.67
N SER A 63 -20.33 -1.84 -2.24
CA SER A 63 -21.31 -2.16 -3.27
C SER A 63 -21.79 -3.59 -3.10
N TRP A 64 -22.99 -3.85 -3.60
CA TRP A 64 -23.53 -5.19 -3.70
C TRP A 64 -24.29 -5.33 -5.01
N SER A 65 -24.36 -6.56 -5.52
CA SER A 65 -25.05 -6.85 -6.77
C SER A 65 -25.44 -8.33 -6.83
N TYR A 66 -26.61 -8.62 -7.41
CA TYR A 66 -27.02 -10.00 -7.68
C TYR A 66 -26.18 -10.57 -8.82
N LEU A 67 -25.75 -11.82 -8.65
CA LEU A 67 -25.11 -12.56 -9.71
C LEU A 67 -26.17 -12.96 -10.75
N LYS A 68 -25.79 -12.94 -12.02
CA LYS A 68 -26.66 -13.32 -13.15
C LYS A 68 -26.47 -14.80 -13.48
N ASP A 69 -27.57 -15.45 -13.88
CA ASP A 69 -27.58 -16.80 -14.45
C ASP A 69 -26.91 -17.87 -13.57
N VAL A 70 -27.09 -17.76 -12.25
CA VAL A 70 -26.52 -18.67 -11.26
C VAL A 70 -27.31 -19.98 -11.18
N ASP A 71 -26.63 -21.11 -11.33
CA ASP A 71 -27.09 -22.41 -10.86
C ASP A 71 -26.81 -22.54 -9.36
N GLU A 72 -27.81 -22.18 -8.56
CA GLU A 72 -27.72 -22.23 -7.10
C GLU A 72 -27.45 -23.63 -6.54
N SER A 73 -27.71 -24.70 -7.31
CA SER A 73 -27.52 -26.08 -6.84
C SER A 73 -26.05 -26.52 -6.87
N THR A 74 -25.24 -25.87 -7.71
CA THR A 74 -23.82 -26.17 -7.88
C THR A 74 -22.90 -25.01 -7.48
N PHE A 75 -23.48 -23.88 -7.07
CA PHE A 75 -22.74 -22.69 -6.66
C PHE A 75 -21.84 -22.97 -5.44
N THR A 76 -20.57 -22.61 -5.57
CA THR A 76 -19.51 -22.79 -4.57
C THR A 76 -18.69 -21.51 -4.46
N VAL A 77 -18.41 -21.08 -3.23
CA VAL A 77 -17.49 -19.97 -2.95
C VAL A 77 -16.08 -20.55 -2.86
N LEU A 78 -15.12 -19.94 -3.57
CA LEU A 78 -13.74 -20.40 -3.64
C LEU A 78 -12.80 -19.53 -2.80
N ASP A 79 -13.04 -18.21 -2.82
CA ASP A 79 -12.48 -17.26 -1.87
C ASP A 79 -13.41 -16.04 -1.71
N ASN A 80 -12.98 -15.03 -0.95
CA ASN A 80 -13.78 -13.82 -0.75
C ASN A 80 -14.05 -13.03 -2.05
N GLN A 81 -13.31 -13.24 -3.13
CA GLN A 81 -13.49 -12.58 -4.42
C GLN A 81 -13.93 -13.54 -5.54
N TRP A 82 -13.86 -14.85 -5.35
CA TRP A 82 -14.08 -15.85 -6.39
C TRP A 82 -15.18 -16.83 -6.02
N ALA A 83 -16.09 -17.07 -6.95
CA ALA A 83 -17.09 -18.12 -6.86
C ALA A 83 -17.32 -18.77 -8.23
N LYS A 84 -17.89 -19.97 -8.24
CA LYS A 84 -18.25 -20.69 -9.46
C LYS A 84 -19.50 -21.51 -9.28
N ASP A 85 -20.14 -21.86 -10.39
CA ASP A 85 -21.14 -22.93 -10.45
C ASP A 85 -20.71 -23.95 -11.52
N ALA A 86 -21.62 -24.81 -11.99
CA ALA A 86 -21.34 -25.80 -13.03
C ALA A 86 -20.97 -25.21 -14.40
N THR A 87 -21.31 -23.95 -14.68
CA THR A 87 -21.27 -23.32 -16.01
C THR A 87 -20.60 -21.94 -16.04
N HIS A 88 -20.40 -21.30 -14.89
CA HIS A 88 -19.96 -19.93 -14.76
C HIS A 88 -18.92 -19.78 -13.64
N VAL A 89 -18.09 -18.74 -13.77
CA VAL A 89 -17.13 -18.28 -12.77
C VAL A 89 -17.31 -16.79 -12.60
N TRP A 90 -17.30 -16.32 -11.35
CA TRP A 90 -17.42 -14.92 -11.01
C TRP A 90 -16.23 -14.42 -10.19
N PHE A 91 -15.80 -13.20 -10.51
CA PHE A 91 -14.97 -12.37 -9.65
C PHE A 91 -15.83 -11.26 -9.05
N GLY A 92 -16.11 -11.34 -7.75
CA GLY A 92 -17.10 -10.53 -7.08
C GLY A 92 -18.48 -10.79 -7.67
N ASP A 93 -19.09 -9.75 -8.26
CA ASP A 93 -20.35 -9.82 -8.99
C ASP A 93 -20.17 -9.95 -10.52
N LYS A 94 -18.94 -9.98 -11.03
CA LYS A 94 -18.64 -9.98 -12.46
C LYS A 94 -18.41 -11.38 -12.99
N LEU A 95 -19.13 -11.73 -14.05
CA LEU A 95 -18.91 -12.98 -14.77
C LEU A 95 -17.57 -12.90 -15.52
N ILE A 96 -16.77 -13.97 -15.44
CA ILE A 96 -15.55 -14.12 -16.22
C ILE A 96 -15.85 -14.99 -17.44
N GLU A 97 -15.62 -14.44 -18.62
CA GLU A 97 -15.89 -15.12 -19.89
C GLU A 97 -14.72 -16.03 -20.31
N ASN A 98 -15.03 -17.02 -21.15
CA ASN A 98 -14.04 -17.93 -21.76
C ASN A 98 -13.20 -18.72 -20.74
N VAL A 99 -13.82 -19.12 -19.62
CA VAL A 99 -13.20 -19.95 -18.58
C VAL A 99 -13.49 -21.42 -18.80
N ASP A 100 -12.49 -22.30 -18.67
CA ASP A 100 -12.74 -23.72 -18.48
C ASP A 100 -13.25 -23.96 -17.06
N VAL A 101 -14.55 -23.79 -16.86
CA VAL A 101 -15.21 -23.87 -15.55
C VAL A 101 -14.98 -25.22 -14.88
N LYS A 102 -14.83 -26.30 -15.65
CA LYS A 102 -14.61 -27.64 -15.09
C LYS A 102 -13.27 -27.74 -14.36
N THR A 103 -12.23 -27.12 -14.89
CA THR A 103 -10.88 -27.15 -14.33
C THR A 103 -10.52 -25.93 -13.50
N PHE A 104 -11.34 -24.87 -13.55
CA PHE A 104 -11.13 -23.65 -12.78
C PHE A 104 -11.08 -23.91 -11.27
N HIS A 105 -10.03 -23.41 -10.62
CA HIS A 105 -9.85 -23.43 -9.17
C HIS A 105 -8.89 -22.32 -8.71
N ILE A 106 -8.81 -22.13 -7.38
CA ILE A 106 -7.80 -21.28 -6.75
C ILE A 106 -6.68 -22.19 -6.24
N ASN A 107 -5.45 -21.95 -6.66
CA ASN A 107 -4.30 -22.76 -6.23
C ASN A 107 -3.83 -22.39 -4.81
N ALA A 108 -2.82 -23.12 -4.30
CA ALA A 108 -2.33 -22.93 -2.92
C ALA A 108 -1.77 -21.53 -2.63
N SER A 109 -1.30 -20.82 -3.66
CA SER A 109 -0.80 -19.44 -3.55
C SER A 109 -1.92 -18.39 -3.68
N GLY A 110 -3.17 -18.82 -3.84
CA GLY A 110 -4.32 -17.94 -4.02
C GLY A 110 -4.47 -17.40 -5.44
N VAL A 111 -3.84 -18.05 -6.44
CA VAL A 111 -3.94 -17.68 -7.85
C VAL A 111 -5.14 -18.40 -8.48
N ALA A 112 -5.96 -17.66 -9.22
CA ALA A 112 -7.06 -18.21 -9.99
C ALA A 112 -6.53 -18.78 -11.30
N VAL A 113 -6.81 -20.07 -11.54
CA VAL A 113 -6.30 -20.79 -12.71
C VAL A 113 -7.36 -21.73 -13.28
N ASP A 114 -7.32 -21.96 -14.58
CA ASP A 114 -7.89 -23.15 -15.20
C ASP A 114 -6.79 -23.97 -15.86
N LYS A 115 -7.11 -25.04 -16.61
CA LYS A 115 -6.10 -25.90 -17.24
C LYS A 115 -5.16 -25.19 -18.24
N ASP A 116 -5.59 -24.07 -18.84
CA ASP A 116 -4.86 -23.37 -19.90
C ASP A 116 -4.42 -21.96 -19.49
N ASN A 117 -5.07 -21.35 -18.48
CA ASN A 117 -4.97 -19.93 -18.18
C ASN A 117 -4.68 -19.65 -16.71
N VAL A 118 -3.84 -18.63 -16.49
CA VAL A 118 -3.71 -17.91 -15.23
C VAL A 118 -4.54 -16.64 -15.31
N TYR A 119 -5.43 -16.40 -14.35
CA TYR A 119 -6.28 -15.22 -14.31
C TYR A 119 -5.69 -14.13 -13.44
N ILE A 120 -5.60 -12.93 -13.99
CA ILE A 120 -4.93 -11.78 -13.39
C ILE A 120 -5.79 -10.53 -13.45
N ARG A 121 -5.47 -9.53 -12.63
CA ARG A 121 -6.04 -8.19 -12.80
C ARG A 121 -5.42 -7.52 -14.03
N ASP A 122 -6.28 -7.09 -14.94
CA ASP A 122 -5.93 -6.24 -16.07
C ASP A 122 -6.00 -4.77 -15.66
N TYR A 123 -4.86 -4.11 -15.70
CA TYR A 123 -4.70 -2.68 -15.40
C TYR A 123 -4.64 -1.82 -16.68
N SER A 124 -4.81 -2.40 -17.87
CA SER A 124 -4.72 -1.70 -19.15
C SER A 124 -5.94 -0.83 -19.50
N GLY A 125 -7.00 -0.89 -18.70
CA GLY A 125 -8.21 -0.09 -18.90
C GLY A 125 -7.98 1.42 -18.67
N ASN A 126 -8.32 2.23 -19.67
CA ASN A 126 -8.42 3.69 -19.57
C ASN A 126 -9.61 4.09 -18.68
N GLY A 127 -9.46 3.98 -17.36
CA GLY A 127 -10.49 4.40 -16.41
C GLY A 127 -10.20 3.92 -15.00
N SER A 128 -10.11 4.86 -14.07
CA SER A 128 -9.76 4.65 -12.67
C SER A 128 -10.58 3.52 -12.00
N TYR A 129 -9.86 2.61 -11.33
CA TYR A 129 -10.33 1.67 -10.30
C TYR A 129 -11.21 0.46 -10.69
N SER A 130 -11.43 0.17 -11.98
CA SER A 130 -12.08 -1.08 -12.40
C SER A 130 -11.04 -2.05 -12.96
N SER A 131 -10.31 -2.76 -12.09
CA SER A 131 -9.49 -3.90 -12.53
C SER A 131 -10.43 -5.00 -13.03
N TYR A 132 -10.43 -5.27 -14.34
CA TYR A 132 -11.09 -6.45 -14.89
C TYR A 132 -10.20 -7.67 -14.64
N ILE A 133 -10.79 -8.86 -14.53
CA ILE A 133 -10.00 -10.09 -14.54
C ILE A 133 -9.96 -10.64 -15.95
N SER A 134 -8.77 -10.96 -16.43
CA SER A 134 -8.54 -11.59 -17.73
C SER A 134 -7.49 -12.70 -17.63
N PRO A 135 -7.46 -13.62 -18.61
CA PRO A 135 -6.32 -14.52 -18.79
C PRO A 135 -5.03 -13.72 -19.03
N SER A 136 -3.94 -14.15 -18.40
CA SER A 136 -2.59 -13.64 -18.65
C SER A 136 -2.21 -13.80 -20.12
N HIS A 137 -1.54 -12.80 -20.67
CA HIS A 137 -0.97 -12.78 -22.01
C HIS A 137 0.53 -13.08 -22.04
N SER A 138 1.17 -13.22 -20.87
CA SER A 138 2.60 -13.47 -20.74
C SER A 138 3.00 -14.93 -20.67
N GLY A 139 2.05 -15.86 -20.80
CA GLY A 139 2.32 -17.30 -20.82
C GLY A 139 2.90 -17.79 -19.49
N ILE A 140 2.33 -17.33 -18.38
CA ILE A 140 2.66 -17.82 -17.03
C ILE A 140 2.31 -19.30 -16.96
N ASP A 141 3.24 -20.14 -16.50
CA ASP A 141 3.01 -21.57 -16.30
C ASP A 141 1.95 -21.79 -15.21
N VAL A 142 0.81 -22.35 -15.62
CA VAL A 142 -0.39 -22.56 -14.80
C VAL A 142 -0.10 -23.36 -13.54
N GLU A 143 0.68 -24.43 -13.64
CA GLU A 143 0.93 -25.37 -12.55
C GLU A 143 1.77 -24.73 -11.44
N THR A 144 2.70 -23.85 -11.82
CA THR A 144 3.68 -23.26 -10.89
C THR A 144 3.46 -21.77 -10.61
N ALA A 145 2.38 -21.19 -11.12
CA ALA A 145 2.02 -19.80 -10.89
C ALA A 145 1.81 -19.50 -9.40
N GLU A 146 2.51 -18.48 -8.90
CA GLU A 146 2.37 -18.05 -7.52
C GLU A 146 2.54 -16.53 -7.35
N TYR A 147 1.78 -15.99 -6.40
CA TYR A 147 2.10 -14.71 -5.78
C TYR A 147 3.23 -14.90 -4.78
N PHE A 148 4.22 -14.01 -4.81
CA PHE A 148 5.41 -14.14 -3.96
C PHE A 148 5.82 -12.84 -3.26
N VAL A 149 5.20 -11.71 -3.61
CA VAL A 149 5.49 -10.40 -3.02
C VAL A 149 4.38 -10.02 -2.05
N TYR A 150 4.78 -9.68 -0.84
CA TYR A 150 3.90 -9.23 0.23
C TYR A 150 4.49 -7.95 0.82
N ARG A 151 3.70 -6.87 0.82
CA ARG A 151 4.04 -5.59 1.46
C ARG A 151 3.17 -5.40 2.69
N LEU A 152 3.77 -5.19 3.85
CA LEU A 152 3.06 -5.00 5.12
C LEU A 152 2.00 -6.10 5.39
N GLY A 153 2.33 -7.35 5.04
CA GLY A 153 1.43 -8.49 5.17
C GLY A 153 0.36 -8.62 4.09
N SER A 154 0.25 -7.65 3.18
CA SER A 154 -0.71 -7.65 2.07
C SER A 154 -0.08 -8.19 0.79
N ARG A 155 -0.73 -9.19 0.19
CA ARG A 155 -0.36 -9.72 -1.13
C ARG A 155 -0.37 -8.63 -2.18
N GLN A 156 0.67 -8.57 -3.00
CA GLN A 156 0.77 -7.68 -4.15
C GLN A 156 0.48 -8.49 -5.42
N ASP A 157 -0.70 -8.31 -6.00
CA ASP A 157 -1.17 -9.11 -7.13
C ASP A 157 -0.59 -8.68 -8.49
N GLU A 158 0.07 -7.53 -8.54
CA GLU A 158 0.87 -7.12 -9.70
C GLU A 158 2.16 -7.94 -9.86
N TRP A 159 2.56 -8.72 -8.85
CA TRP A 159 3.77 -9.53 -8.84
C TRP A 159 3.47 -11.02 -8.84
N MET A 160 3.86 -11.69 -9.91
CA MET A 160 3.71 -13.13 -10.04
C MET A 160 5.02 -13.76 -10.47
N ARG A 161 5.16 -15.05 -10.23
CA ARG A 161 6.24 -15.85 -10.80
C ARG A 161 5.75 -17.26 -11.08
N ASP A 162 6.47 -17.94 -11.94
CA ASP A 162 6.32 -19.36 -12.20
C ASP A 162 7.68 -20.05 -12.15
N LYS A 163 7.78 -21.33 -12.49
CA LYS A 163 9.05 -22.08 -12.45
C LYS A 163 10.21 -21.43 -13.23
N ASP A 164 9.92 -20.64 -14.26
CA ASP A 164 10.92 -20.11 -15.19
C ASP A 164 11.17 -18.61 -14.98
N TYR A 165 10.13 -17.81 -14.70
CA TYR A 165 10.19 -16.35 -14.81
C TYR A 165 9.47 -15.60 -13.69
N VAL A 166 9.81 -14.32 -13.55
CA VAL A 166 9.10 -13.33 -12.75
C VAL A 166 8.34 -12.39 -13.68
N TYR A 167 7.15 -11.99 -13.25
CA TYR A 167 6.24 -11.14 -13.99
C TYR A 167 5.81 -9.95 -13.12
N HIS A 168 5.78 -8.76 -13.72
CA HIS A 168 5.27 -7.53 -13.12
C HIS A 168 4.21 -6.93 -14.04
N TYR A 169 2.98 -6.76 -13.56
CA TYR A 169 1.82 -6.33 -14.38
C TYR A 169 1.68 -7.14 -15.68
N ASP A 170 1.70 -8.48 -15.56
CA ASP A 170 1.62 -9.41 -16.69
C ASP A 170 2.68 -9.16 -17.77
N LYS A 171 3.89 -8.77 -17.36
CA LYS A 171 5.03 -8.64 -18.24
C LYS A 171 6.21 -9.37 -17.64
N ARG A 172 6.79 -10.28 -18.42
CA ARG A 172 8.02 -10.98 -18.05
C ARG A 172 9.16 -9.98 -17.79
N THR A 173 9.89 -10.18 -16.71
CA THR A 173 11.05 -9.35 -16.33
C THR A 173 12.38 -10.03 -16.68
N ASP A 174 13.45 -9.23 -16.79
CA ASP A 174 14.84 -9.69 -17.00
C ASP A 174 15.61 -9.69 -15.66
N VAL A 175 15.18 -10.56 -14.76
CA VAL A 175 15.78 -10.76 -13.43
C VAL A 175 16.20 -12.21 -13.27
N ASP A 176 17.15 -12.47 -12.37
CA ASP A 176 17.43 -13.84 -11.95
C ASP A 176 16.29 -14.38 -11.09
N ARG A 177 15.41 -15.16 -11.72
CA ARG A 177 14.21 -15.71 -11.11
C ARG A 177 14.45 -16.39 -9.74
N ASN A 178 15.54 -17.14 -9.59
CA ASN A 178 15.76 -17.95 -8.39
C ASN A 178 16.19 -17.12 -7.17
N SER A 179 16.76 -15.94 -7.39
CA SER A 179 17.24 -15.06 -6.32
C SER A 179 16.44 -13.77 -6.18
N PHE A 180 15.59 -13.43 -7.15
CA PHE A 180 14.78 -12.23 -7.13
C PHE A 180 13.80 -12.24 -5.95
N ARG A 181 13.92 -11.23 -5.08
CA ARG A 181 13.09 -11.06 -3.89
C ARG A 181 12.98 -9.60 -3.49
N ILE A 182 11.88 -9.28 -2.82
CA ILE A 182 11.71 -7.98 -2.15
C ILE A 182 12.59 -7.90 -0.90
N ILE A 183 13.06 -6.69 -0.58
CA ILE A 183 13.81 -6.37 0.62
C ILE A 183 13.43 -4.95 1.10
N GLY A 184 13.20 -4.78 2.40
CA GLY A 184 12.55 -3.56 2.89
C GLY A 184 11.10 -3.48 2.40
N GLU A 185 10.62 -2.28 2.08
CA GLU A 185 9.23 -2.07 1.65
C GLU A 185 9.06 -2.08 0.12
N ASP A 186 10.02 -1.52 -0.64
CA ASP A 186 9.90 -1.34 -2.09
C ASP A 186 11.11 -1.75 -2.92
N TRP A 187 12.22 -2.11 -2.28
CA TRP A 187 13.43 -2.52 -2.99
C TRP A 187 13.36 -3.98 -3.39
N PHE A 188 13.93 -4.31 -4.55
CA PHE A 188 14.11 -5.68 -4.96
C PHE A 188 15.58 -5.94 -5.22
N ILE A 189 16.01 -7.17 -4.98
CA ILE A 189 17.35 -7.62 -5.37
C ILE A 189 17.25 -8.98 -6.04
N ASP A 190 18.17 -9.25 -6.93
CA ASP A 190 18.55 -10.61 -7.31
C ASP A 190 20.04 -10.83 -7.00
N LYS A 191 20.62 -11.95 -7.43
CA LYS A 191 22.04 -12.28 -7.16
C LYS A 191 23.04 -11.28 -7.78
N ASN A 192 22.61 -10.46 -8.73
CA ASN A 192 23.46 -9.58 -9.53
C ASN A 192 23.16 -8.10 -9.32
N TYR A 193 21.91 -7.71 -9.05
CA TYR A 193 21.48 -6.32 -9.13
C TYR A 193 20.48 -5.93 -8.04
N VAL A 194 20.43 -4.62 -7.80
CA VAL A 194 19.38 -3.92 -7.03
C VAL A 194 18.39 -3.29 -8.00
N TYR A 195 17.11 -3.35 -7.66
CA TYR A 195 16.00 -2.86 -8.47
C TYR A 195 15.02 -2.04 -7.63
N LEU A 196 14.27 -1.17 -8.30
CA LEU A 196 13.17 -0.40 -7.74
C LEU A 196 12.04 -0.28 -8.78
N THR A 197 10.78 -0.31 -8.34
CA THR A 197 9.65 0.05 -9.20
C THR A 197 9.51 1.56 -9.29
N VAL A 198 9.53 2.11 -10.50
CA VAL A 198 9.47 3.56 -10.75
C VAL A 198 8.27 3.86 -11.64
N TYR A 199 7.49 4.88 -11.27
CA TYR A 199 6.35 5.30 -12.08
C TYR A 199 6.82 6.05 -13.31
N ASN A 200 6.46 5.55 -14.48
CA ASN A 200 6.77 6.16 -15.76
C ASN A 200 5.60 7.02 -16.24
N ASN A 201 5.74 8.34 -16.08
CA ASN A 201 4.72 9.31 -16.47
C ASN A 201 4.35 9.26 -17.97
N LYS A 202 5.22 8.74 -18.85
CA LYS A 202 4.93 8.66 -20.30
C LYS A 202 4.03 7.49 -20.63
N THR A 203 4.27 6.33 -20.01
CA THR A 203 3.48 5.11 -20.22
C THR A 203 2.33 4.97 -19.23
N GLN A 204 2.29 5.83 -18.20
CA GLN A 204 1.36 5.78 -17.08
C GLN A 204 1.39 4.43 -16.34
N ALA A 205 2.55 3.78 -16.30
CA ALA A 205 2.75 2.46 -15.71
C ALA A 205 3.95 2.43 -14.76
N TRP A 206 3.97 1.46 -13.85
CA TRP A 206 5.13 1.18 -13.00
C TRP A 206 6.09 0.23 -13.71
N ASP A 207 7.33 0.67 -13.90
CA ASP A 207 8.39 -0.11 -14.52
C ASP A 207 9.36 -0.63 -13.46
N LEU A 208 9.87 -1.85 -13.62
CA LEU A 208 10.96 -2.36 -12.79
C LEU A 208 12.30 -1.89 -13.34
N CYS A 209 12.97 -1.00 -12.61
CA CYS A 209 14.25 -0.42 -13.00
C CYS A 209 15.41 -1.14 -12.32
N ARG A 210 16.41 -1.57 -13.09
CA ARG A 210 17.72 -2.01 -12.58
C ARG A 210 18.54 -0.79 -12.19
N ILE A 211 18.91 -0.66 -10.93
CA ILE A 211 19.54 0.56 -10.38
C ILE A 211 21.06 0.45 -10.31
N ASP A 212 21.56 -0.64 -9.73
CA ASP A 212 22.99 -0.85 -9.52
C ASP A 212 23.34 -2.34 -9.47
N SER A 213 24.62 -2.68 -9.64
CA SER A 213 25.11 -4.03 -9.36
C SER A 213 25.09 -4.28 -7.87
N LEU A 214 24.56 -5.43 -7.44
CA LEU A 214 24.44 -5.79 -6.03
C LEU A 214 25.82 -5.89 -5.38
N GLN A 215 25.97 -5.21 -4.25
CA GLN A 215 27.17 -5.18 -3.44
C GLN A 215 26.79 -5.38 -1.97
N HIS A 216 27.73 -5.92 -1.19
CA HIS A 216 27.52 -6.17 0.23
C HIS A 216 28.44 -5.31 1.11
N PRO A 217 28.01 -4.94 2.33
CA PRO A 217 26.72 -5.25 2.96
C PRO A 217 25.55 -4.47 2.32
N ILE A 218 24.32 -4.98 2.50
CA ILE A 218 23.09 -4.29 2.10
C ILE A 218 22.32 -3.82 3.33
N GLU A 219 21.82 -2.60 3.32
CA GLU A 219 20.95 -2.05 4.36
C GLU A 219 19.79 -1.31 3.70
N PRO A 220 18.58 -1.90 3.64
CA PRO A 220 17.40 -1.26 3.07
C PRO A 220 16.85 -0.21 4.04
N GLY A 221 16.74 1.02 3.57
CA GLY A 221 16.01 2.09 4.23
C GLY A 221 14.69 2.38 3.52
N TYR A 222 13.91 3.33 4.06
CA TYR A 222 12.61 3.71 3.49
C TYR A 222 12.77 4.30 2.08
N CYS A 223 13.55 5.39 1.93
CA CYS A 223 13.85 5.99 0.62
C CYS A 223 15.31 5.81 0.16
N TYR A 224 16.16 5.28 1.02
CA TYR A 224 17.58 5.09 0.74
C TYR A 224 17.95 3.62 0.86
N PHE A 225 18.99 3.21 0.15
CA PHE A 225 19.50 1.84 0.22
C PHE A 225 21.02 1.87 0.22
N ARG A 226 21.63 1.28 1.25
CA ARG A 226 23.07 1.02 1.24
C ARG A 226 23.34 -0.21 0.40
N ASN A 227 24.13 -0.05 -0.66
CA ASN A 227 24.56 -1.12 -1.54
C ASN A 227 26.09 -1.23 -1.50
N GLY A 228 26.62 -1.92 -0.49
CA GLY A 228 28.06 -2.00 -0.22
C GLY A 228 28.67 -0.64 0.09
N ARG A 229 29.44 -0.11 -0.87
CA ARG A 229 30.10 1.20 -0.81
C ARG A 229 29.31 2.31 -1.51
N ASN A 230 28.17 1.97 -2.10
CA ASN A 230 27.28 2.90 -2.77
C ASN A 230 26.06 3.20 -1.89
N VAL A 231 25.51 4.40 -2.07
CA VAL A 231 24.20 4.79 -1.50
C VAL A 231 23.27 5.15 -2.63
N ILE A 232 22.08 4.55 -2.59
CA ILE A 232 21.01 4.77 -3.54
C ILE A 232 19.92 5.60 -2.85
N TYR A 233 19.35 6.55 -3.57
CA TYR A 233 18.13 7.26 -3.19
C TYR A 233 17.17 7.26 -4.38
N GLY A 234 15.95 6.76 -4.18
CA GLY A 234 15.01 6.53 -5.27
C GLY A 234 15.63 5.66 -6.37
N ASP A 235 15.56 6.12 -7.62
CA ASP A 235 16.08 5.41 -8.79
C ASP A 235 17.55 5.71 -9.12
N SER A 236 18.28 6.36 -8.22
CA SER A 236 19.59 6.94 -8.50
C SER A 236 20.64 6.58 -7.45
N VAL A 237 21.84 6.20 -7.90
CA VAL A 237 23.01 6.06 -7.02
C VAL A 237 23.58 7.45 -6.75
N ILE A 238 23.33 7.97 -5.55
CA ILE A 238 23.72 9.33 -5.14
C ILE A 238 25.14 9.42 -4.58
N VAL A 239 25.69 8.30 -4.08
CA VAL A 239 27.07 8.23 -3.58
C VAL A 239 27.72 6.94 -4.08
N ARG A 240 28.97 7.03 -4.54
CA ARG A 240 29.72 5.90 -5.07
C ARG A 240 31.05 5.70 -4.35
N ASP A 241 31.38 4.42 -4.14
CA ASP A 241 32.69 3.95 -3.70
C ASP A 241 33.26 4.63 -2.45
N ILE A 242 32.43 4.80 -1.41
CA ILE A 242 32.88 5.34 -0.12
C ILE A 242 32.98 4.24 0.95
N ASP A 243 33.86 4.44 1.94
CA ASP A 243 33.87 3.60 3.14
C ASP A 243 32.69 4.01 4.04
N ILE A 244 31.63 3.21 4.10
CA ILE A 244 30.42 3.51 4.87
C ILE A 244 30.54 2.84 6.25
N ARG A 245 30.74 3.65 7.28
CA ARG A 245 30.82 3.28 8.70
C ARG A 245 29.51 3.50 9.44
N ARG A 246 28.71 4.47 9.00
CA ARG A 246 27.39 4.80 9.55
C ARG A 246 26.40 5.01 8.40
N PHE A 247 25.23 4.38 8.50
CA PHE A 247 24.12 4.53 7.57
C PHE A 247 22.83 4.46 8.39
N GLU A 248 22.15 5.59 8.55
CA GLU A 248 21.05 5.70 9.52
C GLU A 248 19.97 6.67 9.03
N GLU A 249 18.71 6.27 9.15
CA GLU A 249 17.58 7.17 9.00
C GLU A 249 17.42 8.00 10.26
N ILE A 250 17.47 9.32 10.13
CA ILE A 250 17.32 10.26 11.25
C ILE A 250 16.00 11.05 11.20
N GLY A 251 15.23 10.86 10.13
CA GLY A 251 13.98 11.55 9.86
C GLY A 251 13.45 11.21 8.47
N VAL A 252 12.21 11.60 8.19
CA VAL A 252 11.55 11.29 6.92
C VAL A 252 12.34 11.88 5.75
N GLY A 253 12.85 11.03 4.86
CA GLY A 253 13.68 11.42 3.72
C GLY A 253 15.09 11.91 4.09
N LYS A 254 15.52 11.75 5.35
CA LYS A 254 16.79 12.23 5.89
C LYS A 254 17.68 11.10 6.38
N TYR A 255 18.84 10.99 5.76
CA TYR A 255 19.79 9.93 6.06
C TYR A 255 21.15 10.50 6.42
N LEU A 256 21.76 9.88 7.41
CA LEU A 256 23.13 10.10 7.78
C LEU A 256 24.01 9.00 7.18
N VAL A 257 24.94 9.40 6.33
CA VAL A 257 25.96 8.52 5.76
C VAL A 257 27.32 9.01 6.25
N ASN A 258 27.93 8.29 7.18
CA ASN A 258 29.10 8.74 7.95
C ASN A 258 28.85 10.06 8.67
N ASP A 259 29.52 11.12 8.21
CA ASP A 259 29.44 12.51 8.65
C ASP A 259 28.64 13.38 7.66
N MET A 260 28.08 12.79 6.61
CA MET A 260 27.34 13.50 5.58
C MET A 260 25.83 13.30 5.75
N LEU A 261 25.12 14.42 5.89
CA LEU A 261 23.68 14.42 6.00
C LEU A 261 23.00 14.69 4.65
N PHE A 262 22.06 13.81 4.31
CA PHE A 262 21.25 13.87 3.09
C PHE A 262 19.81 14.22 3.40
N LEU A 263 19.21 15.02 2.53
CA LEU A 263 17.79 15.31 2.50
C LEU A 263 17.29 15.14 1.08
N ASN A 264 16.41 14.16 0.87
CA ASN A 264 15.83 13.82 -0.42
C ASN A 264 16.89 13.62 -1.52
N GLY A 265 17.91 12.81 -1.24
CA GLY A 265 18.98 12.46 -2.18
C GLY A 265 20.13 13.46 -2.24
N GLU A 266 19.93 14.68 -1.74
CA GLU A 266 20.88 15.77 -1.85
C GLU A 266 21.65 15.99 -0.55
N PRO A 267 22.99 16.08 -0.57
CA PRO A 267 23.77 16.43 0.62
C PRO A 267 23.46 17.86 1.05
N PHE A 268 23.47 18.14 2.36
CA PHE A 268 23.15 19.50 2.83
C PHE A 268 23.95 20.04 4.02
N LEU A 269 24.60 19.21 4.86
CA LEU A 269 25.38 19.71 6.02
C LEU A 269 26.61 18.86 6.30
N LYS A 270 27.70 19.07 5.54
CA LYS A 270 28.98 18.39 5.79
C LYS A 270 29.97 19.24 6.61
N ASP A 271 29.92 20.57 6.48
CA ASP A 271 30.97 21.46 7.01
C ASP A 271 30.46 22.46 8.07
N SER A 272 29.15 22.57 8.28
CA SER A 272 28.54 23.55 9.19
C SER A 272 27.93 22.95 10.45
N LEU A 273 27.78 21.63 10.53
CA LEU A 273 27.20 20.94 11.68
C LEU A 273 28.19 19.86 12.14
N ASP A 274 28.49 19.80 13.43
CA ASP A 274 29.20 18.67 14.04
C ASP A 274 28.25 17.46 14.12
N VAL A 275 28.11 16.75 13.00
CA VAL A 275 27.13 15.68 12.82
C VAL A 275 27.29 14.55 13.83
N ASN A 276 28.50 14.30 14.33
CA ASN A 276 28.75 13.25 15.32
C ASN A 276 28.16 13.59 16.69
N ASN A 277 28.12 14.87 17.05
CA ASN A 277 27.56 15.37 18.30
C ASN A 277 26.19 16.04 18.10
N ALA A 278 25.64 15.97 16.89
CA ALA A 278 24.38 16.60 16.58
C ALA A 278 23.20 15.84 17.20
N THR A 279 22.21 16.60 17.69
CA THR A 279 20.91 16.06 18.10
C THR A 279 19.85 16.45 17.09
N PHE A 280 18.96 15.51 16.77
CA PHE A 280 17.89 15.70 15.80
C PHE A 280 16.53 15.70 16.49
N TYR A 281 15.70 16.70 16.20
CA TYR A 281 14.34 16.84 16.72
C TYR A 281 13.34 17.01 15.60
N PHE A 282 12.05 16.88 15.94
CA PHE A 282 10.93 17.17 15.05
C PHE A 282 11.06 16.46 13.70
N TYR A 283 11.09 15.11 13.75
CA TYR A 283 11.27 14.25 12.57
C TYR A 283 12.56 14.55 11.77
N GLY A 284 13.62 14.94 12.48
CA GLY A 284 14.91 15.31 11.90
C GLY A 284 14.93 16.67 11.20
N ARG A 285 13.88 17.50 11.34
CA ARG A 285 13.83 18.86 10.78
C ARG A 285 14.62 19.89 11.55
N ILE A 286 14.83 19.67 12.84
CA ILE A 286 15.74 20.48 13.63
C ILE A 286 17.01 19.67 13.88
N ALA A 287 18.15 20.21 13.51
CA ALA A 287 19.47 19.62 13.79
C ALA A 287 20.29 20.62 14.60
N THR A 288 20.82 20.21 15.74
CA THR A 288 21.60 21.11 16.60
C THR A 288 22.91 20.47 17.00
N ASP A 289 23.98 21.25 16.99
CA ASP A 289 25.21 20.96 17.74
C ASP A 289 25.40 22.06 18.81
N LYS A 290 26.56 22.09 19.47
CA LYS A 290 26.85 23.08 20.53
C LYS A 290 27.00 24.53 20.04
N HIS A 291 27.08 24.74 18.72
CA HIS A 291 27.39 26.01 18.06
C HIS A 291 26.28 26.47 17.11
N HIS A 292 25.50 25.55 16.56
CA HIS A 292 24.55 25.81 15.49
C HIS A 292 23.21 25.12 15.75
N VAL A 293 22.14 25.79 15.34
CA VAL A 293 20.80 25.21 15.22
C VAL A 293 20.35 25.38 13.77
N PHE A 294 19.99 24.29 13.12
CA PHE A 294 19.46 24.26 11.77
C PHE A 294 18.00 23.86 11.79
N PHE A 295 17.22 24.47 10.91
CA PHE A 295 15.93 23.98 10.48
C PHE A 295 15.96 23.63 8.99
N ASP A 296 15.79 22.37 8.67
CA ASP A 296 16.11 21.78 7.36
C ASP A 296 17.49 22.24 6.87
N ARG A 297 17.55 23.08 5.82
CA ARG A 297 18.81 23.58 5.24
C ARG A 297 19.25 24.93 5.80
N LYS A 298 18.41 25.60 6.61
CA LYS A 298 18.65 26.98 7.07
C LYS A 298 19.23 26.99 8.47
N GLN A 299 20.36 27.65 8.64
CA GLN A 299 20.90 27.96 9.96
C GLN A 299 20.06 29.06 10.62
N LEU A 300 19.74 28.89 11.90
CA LEU A 300 18.99 29.83 12.71
C LEU A 300 19.96 30.59 13.63
N ASP A 301 20.52 31.69 13.13
CA ASP A 301 21.58 32.44 13.81
C ASP A 301 21.11 33.22 15.05
N ASP A 302 19.80 33.36 15.25
CA ASP A 302 19.21 34.09 16.37
C ASP A 302 18.90 33.21 17.60
N ILE A 303 19.39 31.97 17.60
CA ILE A 303 19.23 30.98 18.67
C ILE A 303 20.58 30.70 19.35
N ASP A 304 20.60 30.74 20.69
CA ASP A 304 21.79 30.37 21.48
C ASP A 304 21.94 28.84 21.53
N ALA A 305 22.57 28.28 20.49
CA ALA A 305 22.76 26.84 20.28
C ALA A 305 23.36 26.12 21.50
N ALA A 306 24.31 26.75 22.21
CA ALA A 306 24.97 26.15 23.35
C ALA A 306 24.03 25.85 24.53
N THR A 307 22.88 26.53 24.57
CA THR A 307 21.86 26.36 25.61
C THR A 307 20.52 25.87 25.06
N PHE A 308 20.45 25.63 23.74
CA PHE A 308 19.23 25.21 23.08
C PHE A 308 18.87 23.78 23.46
N ARG A 309 17.64 23.56 23.93
CA ARG A 309 17.15 22.24 24.32
C ARG A 309 15.65 22.10 24.15
N GLN A 310 15.21 20.87 23.93
CA GLN A 310 13.79 20.52 23.88
C GLN A 310 13.19 20.43 25.29
N ILE A 311 12.05 21.08 25.50
CA ILE A 311 11.23 20.97 26.72
C ILE A 311 10.09 19.95 26.48
N SER A 312 9.46 20.00 25.31
CA SER A 312 8.41 19.08 24.88
C SER A 312 8.45 18.90 23.36
N ASN A 313 7.59 18.04 22.81
CA ASN A 313 7.56 17.72 21.38
C ASN A 313 7.59 18.95 20.46
N GLU A 314 6.95 20.06 20.88
CA GLU A 314 6.80 21.28 20.09
C GLU A 314 7.41 22.52 20.75
N VAL A 315 8.03 22.38 21.93
CA VAL A 315 8.56 23.53 22.68
C VAL A 315 10.02 23.33 23.01
N PHE A 316 10.81 24.35 22.70
CA PHE A 316 12.23 24.43 22.93
C PHE A 316 12.56 25.70 23.70
N GLU A 317 13.74 25.75 24.28
CA GLU A 317 14.25 26.97 24.90
C GLU A 317 15.74 27.11 24.70
N ASP A 318 16.20 28.36 24.78
CA ASP A 318 17.61 28.69 24.99
C ASP A 318 17.76 29.55 26.26
N ARG A 319 18.93 30.16 26.46
CA ARG A 319 19.20 31.04 27.61
C ARG A 319 18.17 32.16 27.78
N ASN A 320 17.67 32.73 26.69
CA ASN A 320 16.93 33.99 26.69
C ASN A 320 15.46 33.85 26.24
N TYR A 321 15.13 32.78 25.50
CA TYR A 321 13.86 32.64 24.79
C TYR A 321 13.26 31.23 24.95
N ILE A 322 11.95 31.16 24.76
CA ILE A 322 11.16 29.95 24.55
C ILE A 322 10.67 29.99 23.09
N TYR A 323 10.77 28.85 22.41
CA TYR A 323 10.43 28.66 21.02
C TYR A 323 9.34 27.61 20.91
N THR A 324 8.19 27.96 20.33
CA THR A 324 7.10 27.01 20.07
C THR A 324 7.00 26.77 18.58
N ILE A 325 6.92 25.52 18.14
CA ILE A 325 6.72 25.19 16.72
C ILE A 325 5.38 25.76 16.25
N LYS A 326 5.41 26.52 15.14
CA LYS A 326 4.21 27.05 14.50
C LYS A 326 3.35 25.94 13.93
N GLU A 327 2.03 26.16 13.97
CA GLU A 327 1.09 25.40 13.14
C GLU A 327 1.47 25.58 11.65
N ASN A 328 1.61 24.48 10.91
CA ASN A 328 2.09 24.46 9.52
C ASN A 328 3.56 24.88 9.29
N SER A 329 4.44 24.77 10.29
CA SER A 329 5.90 24.96 10.15
C SER A 329 6.56 24.16 9.01
N TRP A 330 5.87 23.16 8.45
CA TRP A 330 6.22 22.43 7.22
C TRP A 330 6.48 23.33 6.00
N LYS A 331 5.86 24.51 5.93
CA LYS A 331 5.96 25.42 4.78
C LYS A 331 6.76 26.69 5.05
N GLU A 332 7.30 26.83 6.25
CA GLU A 332 7.95 28.06 6.71
C GLU A 332 9.48 27.92 6.70
N GLU A 333 10.19 29.01 6.42
CA GLU A 333 11.66 29.02 6.58
C GLU A 333 12.09 29.12 8.05
N TYR A 334 11.24 29.69 8.90
CA TYR A 334 11.50 29.84 10.33
C TYR A 334 10.36 29.20 11.14
N PRO A 335 10.63 28.08 11.83
CA PRO A 335 9.57 27.21 12.33
C PRO A 335 8.96 27.64 13.65
N PHE A 336 9.54 28.64 14.34
CA PHE A 336 9.19 28.96 15.71
C PHE A 336 8.42 30.27 15.86
N ASP A 337 7.50 30.29 16.81
CA ASP A 337 7.10 31.50 17.51
C ASP A 337 8.03 31.72 18.70
N LYS A 338 8.69 32.88 18.74
CA LYS A 338 9.73 33.21 19.72
C LYS A 338 9.17 34.10 20.82
N LYS A 339 9.28 33.68 22.07
CA LYS A 339 8.88 34.44 23.26
C LYS A 339 10.05 34.63 24.21
N ARG A 340 10.32 35.87 24.64
CA ARG A 340 11.36 36.16 25.64
C ARG A 340 10.95 35.63 27.01
N LYS A 341 11.91 35.05 27.74
CA LYS A 341 11.73 34.60 29.12
C LYS A 341 11.57 35.75 30.11
#